data_AF-A0A3B0QPM8-F1
#
_entry.id   AF-A0A3B0QPM8-F1
#
_cell.length_a   1.000
_cell.length_b   1.000
_cell.length_c   1.000
_cell.angle_alpha   90.00
_cell.angle_beta   90.00
_cell.angle_gamma   90.00
#
_symmetry.space_group_name_H-M   'P 1'
#
loop_
_entity.id
_entity.type
_entity.pdbx_description
1 polymer ?
#
loop_
_entity_poly.entity_id
_entity_poly.type
_entity_poly.pdbx_seq_one_letter_code
_entity_poly.pdbx_strand_id
1 'polypeptide(L)' 'MKKLLLIPVVLMVFASMAFAHSGGTNACGGHNDRKRGGYHVHNYSKHCRCYPSECAKRSVEEKDLKRKIVNEKKRIKD' A
#
# COMPACT_ATOMS: atom_id res chain seq x y z
N MET A 1 8.58 -29.93 44.89
CA MET A 1 9.38 -29.15 43.89
C MET A 1 8.90 -29.31 42.44
N LYS A 2 7.61 -29.62 42.17
CA LYS A 2 7.09 -29.83 40.80
C LYS A 2 6.48 -28.57 40.15
N LYS A 3 6.28 -27.50 40.94
CA LYS A 3 5.69 -26.22 40.46
C LYS A 3 6.66 -25.37 39.64
N LEU A 4 7.96 -25.69 39.67
CA LEU A 4 8.99 -24.95 38.94
C LEU A 4 8.85 -25.10 37.41
N LEU A 5 8.25 -26.20 36.94
CA LEU A 5 8.05 -26.47 35.50
C LEU A 5 6.81 -25.79 34.91
N LEU A 6 5.91 -25.23 35.74
CA LEU A 6 4.71 -24.54 35.24
C LEU A 6 5.04 -23.15 34.68
N ILE A 7 6.03 -22.48 35.27
CA ILE A 7 6.43 -21.12 34.89
C ILE A 7 6.89 -21.00 33.42
N PRO A 8 7.80 -21.85 32.90
CA PRO A 8 8.22 -21.76 31.50
C PRO A 8 7.10 -22.08 30.50
N VAL A 9 6.18 -23.00 30.85
CA VAL A 9 5.03 -23.36 29.99
C VAL A 9 4.08 -22.17 29.83
N VAL A 10 3.81 -21.44 30.91
CA VAL A 10 2.94 -20.27 30.89
C VAL A 10 3.56 -19.15 30.03
N LEU A 11 4.86 -18.88 30.17
CA LEU A 11 5.58 -17.86 29.38
C LEU A 11 5.52 -18.13 27.86
N MET A 12 5.58 -19.40 27.45
CA MET A 12 5.58 -19.79 26.04
C MET A 12 4.21 -19.57 25.37
N VAL A 13 3.11 -19.70 26.11
CA VAL A 13 1.76 -19.42 25.61
C VAL A 13 1.57 -17.92 25.34
N PHE A 14 2.05 -17.05 26.25
CA PHE A 14 1.91 -15.60 26.10
C PHE A 14 2.74 -15.01 24.93
N ALA A 15 3.85 -15.63 24.55
CA ALA A 15 4.66 -15.18 23.42
C ALA A 15 3.92 -15.20 22.07
N SER A 16 2.88 -16.02 21.93
CA SER A 16 2.10 -16.15 20.70
C SER A 16 1.11 -15.00 20.44
N MET A 17 0.84 -14.13 21.43
CA MET A 17 -0.13 -13.04 21.30
C MET A 17 0.45 -11.75 20.70
N ALA A 18 1.64 -11.80 20.10
CA ALA A 18 2.23 -10.66 19.41
C ALA A 18 1.51 -10.41 18.07
N PHE A 19 0.50 -9.54 18.07
CA PHE A 19 -0.19 -9.12 16.86
C PHE A 19 0.74 -8.23 16.01
N ALA A 20 0.95 -8.63 14.75
CA ALA A 20 1.68 -7.84 13.79
C ALA A 20 0.86 -6.61 13.40
N HIS A 21 1.18 -5.44 13.97
CA HIS A 21 0.66 -4.17 13.49
C HIS A 21 1.25 -3.87 12.11
N SER A 22 0.43 -3.39 11.18
CA SER A 22 0.96 -2.83 9.93
C SER A 22 1.83 -1.63 10.30
N GLY A 23 3.11 -1.67 9.92
CA GLY A 23 4.00 -0.52 10.06
C GLY A 23 3.32 0.69 9.42
N GLY A 24 3.19 1.78 10.18
CA GLY A 24 2.44 2.97 9.75
C GLY A 24 2.92 3.54 8.43
N THR A 25 2.07 4.35 7.79
CA THR A 25 2.48 5.13 6.61
C THR A 25 3.22 6.40 7.03
N ASN A 26 4.06 6.91 6.15
CA ASN A 26 4.73 8.20 6.33
C ASN A 26 3.74 9.37 6.18
N ALA A 27 4.24 10.60 6.35
CA ALA A 27 3.43 11.82 6.23
C ALA A 27 2.71 11.95 4.86
N CYS A 28 3.29 11.37 3.81
CA CYS A 28 2.74 11.36 2.45
C CYS A 28 1.75 10.21 2.21
N GLY A 29 1.43 9.39 3.21
CA GLY A 29 0.40 8.35 3.12
C GLY A 29 0.86 7.06 2.41
N GLY A 30 2.16 6.83 2.29
CA GLY A 30 2.72 5.58 1.77
C GLY A 30 3.84 5.02 2.63
N HIS A 31 4.51 3.98 2.16
CA HIS A 31 5.68 3.39 2.82
C HIS A 31 6.62 2.73 1.80
N ASN A 32 7.89 2.57 2.16
CA ASN A 32 8.83 1.79 1.35
C ASN A 32 8.63 0.30 1.62
N ASP A 33 8.34 -0.48 0.58
CA ASP A 33 8.24 -1.93 0.69
C ASP A 33 9.66 -2.52 0.81
N ARG A 34 10.00 -3.03 2.00
CA ARG A 34 11.32 -3.64 2.25
C ARG A 34 11.52 -4.97 1.54
N LYS A 35 10.46 -5.71 1.22
CA LYS A 35 10.54 -7.05 0.63
C LYS A 35 10.63 -6.99 -0.89
N ARG A 36 9.82 -6.14 -1.51
CA ARG A 36 9.73 -6.03 -2.98
C ARG A 36 10.50 -4.84 -3.54
N GLY A 37 10.93 -3.92 -2.68
CA GLY A 37 11.44 -2.63 -3.09
C GLY A 37 10.34 -1.69 -3.55
N GLY A 38 10.67 -0.40 -3.65
CA GLY A 38 9.76 0.63 -4.12
C GLY A 38 8.85 1.22 -3.04
N TYR A 39 8.01 2.16 -3.46
CA TYR A 39 7.14 2.95 -2.58
C TYR A 39 5.67 2.63 -2.84
N HIS A 40 4.97 2.17 -1.81
CA HIS A 40 3.58 1.78 -1.90
C HIS A 40 2.69 2.79 -1.18
N VAL A 41 1.72 3.34 -1.93
CA VAL A 41 0.82 4.39 -1.47
C VAL A 41 -0.48 3.77 -0.96
N HIS A 42 -0.87 4.11 0.28
CA HIS A 42 -2.16 3.68 0.86
C HIS A 42 -3.19 4.81 0.87
N ASN A 43 -2.73 6.07 0.99
CA ASN A 43 -3.60 7.25 0.95
C ASN A 43 -3.19 8.18 -0.20
N TYR A 44 -3.89 8.05 -1.33
CA TYR A 44 -3.56 8.78 -2.53
C TYR A 44 -3.78 10.30 -2.39
N SER A 45 -4.79 10.72 -1.62
CA SER A 45 -5.03 12.15 -1.36
C SER A 45 -3.87 12.80 -0.59
N LYS A 46 -3.27 12.09 0.37
CA LYS A 46 -2.05 12.55 1.05
C LYS A 46 -0.82 12.50 0.13
N HIS A 47 -0.71 11.46 -0.71
CA HIS A 47 0.38 11.35 -1.67
C HIS A 47 0.41 12.55 -2.62
N CYS A 48 -0.75 12.95 -3.15
CA CYS A 48 -0.85 14.10 -4.05
C CYS A 48 -0.53 15.44 -3.38
N ARG A 49 -0.62 15.54 -2.05
CA ARG A 49 -0.15 16.73 -1.33
C ARG A 49 1.37 16.84 -1.31
N CYS A 50 2.08 15.72 -1.20
CA CYS A 50 3.55 15.68 -1.26
C CYS A 50 4.08 15.68 -2.70
N TYR A 51 3.40 14.98 -3.61
CA TYR A 51 3.84 14.71 -4.98
C TYR A 51 2.75 15.14 -6.00
N PRO A 52 2.43 16.44 -6.09
CA PRO A 52 1.33 16.93 -6.94
C PRO A 52 1.57 16.66 -8.43
N SER A 53 2.83 16.69 -8.89
CA SER A 53 3.18 16.46 -10.30
C SER A 53 2.90 15.03 -10.76
N GLU A 54 3.04 14.03 -9.88
CA GLU A 54 2.75 12.63 -10.18
C GLU A 54 1.24 12.39 -10.32
N CYS A 55 0.44 13.06 -9.50
CA CYS A 55 -1.01 12.97 -9.57
C CYS A 55 -1.60 13.69 -10.79
N ALA A 56 -1.00 14.81 -11.18
CA ALA A 56 -1.39 15.54 -12.39
C ALA A 56 -1.20 14.66 -13.64
N LYS A 57 -0.04 14.00 -13.78
CA LYS A 57 0.28 13.12 -14.91
C LYS A 57 -0.75 12.00 -15.09
N ARG A 58 -1.15 11.34 -14.00
CA ARG A 58 -2.13 10.25 -14.05
C ARG A 58 -3.48 10.70 -14.63
N SER A 59 -3.95 11.88 -14.26
CA SER A 59 -5.21 12.44 -14.79
C SER A 59 -5.13 12.77 -16.28
N VAL A 60 -3.95 13.16 -16.77
CA VAL A 60 -3.69 13.45 -18.18
C VAL A 60 -3.61 12.14 -18.96
N GLU A 61 -2.84 11.16 -18.47
CA GLU A 61 -2.73 9.83 -19.08
C GLU A 61 -4.08 9.13 -19.22
N GLU A 62 -4.94 9.21 -18.20
CA GLU A 62 -6.29 8.63 -18.26
C GLU A 62 -7.16 9.30 -19.35
N LYS A 63 -7.09 10.63 -19.47
CA LYS A 63 -7.83 11.37 -20.51
C LYS A 63 -7.32 11.03 -21.91
N ASP A 64 -6.01 10.88 -22.06
CA ASP A 64 -5.38 10.55 -23.35
C ASP A 64 -5.71 9.12 -23.77
N LEU A 65 -5.71 8.16 -22.84
CA LEU A 65 -6.14 6.80 -23.10
C LEU A 65 -7.62 6.75 -23.53
N LYS A 66 -8.50 7.47 -22.83
CA LYS A 66 -9.93 7.57 -23.20
C LYS A 66 -10.11 8.15 -24.60
N ARG A 67 -9.37 9.21 -24.96
CA ARG A 67 -9.40 9.79 -26.31
C ARG A 67 -8.96 8.80 -27.38
N LYS A 68 -7.87 8.05 -27.14
CA LYS A 68 -7.40 7.02 -28.07
C LYS A 68 -8.46 5.95 -28.32
N ILE A 69 -9.08 5.43 -27.25
CA ILE A 69 -10.14 4.42 -27.34
C ILE A 69 -11.34 4.93 -28.15
N VAL A 70 -11.76 6.18 -27.93
CA VAL A 70 -12.89 6.78 -28.66
C VAL A 70 -12.58 6.91 -30.15
N ASN A 71 -11.38 7.36 -30.50
CA ASN A 71 -10.96 7.50 -31.90
C ASN A 71 -10.83 6.16 -32.60
N GLU A 72 -10.33 5.15 -31.90
CA GLU A 72 -10.21 3.79 -32.44
C GLU A 72 -11.58 3.14 -32.66
N LYS A 73 -12.53 3.34 -31.74
CA LYS A 73 -13.93 2.90 -31.94
C LYS A 73 -14.61 3.58 -33.13
N LYS A 74 -14.28 4.84 -33.44
CA LYS A 74 -14.76 5.50 -34.66
C LYS A 74 -14.20 4.82 -35.90
N ARG A 75 -12.88 4.59 -35.95
CA ARG A 75 -12.23 3.92 -37.09
C ARG A 75 -12.75 2.52 -37.41
N ILE A 76 -13.24 1.78 -36.42
CA ILE A 76 -13.79 0.43 -36.62
C ILE A 76 -15.26 0.48 -37.10
N LYS A 77 -15.95 1.61 -36.91
CA LYS A 77 -17.36 1.78 -37.26
C LYS A 77 -17.57 2.31 -38.68
N ASP A 78 -16.54 2.93 -39.24
CA ASP A 78 -16.46 3.39 -40.63
C ASP A 78 -15.93 2.26 -41.53
#